data_AF-A0AAQ0RG50-F1
#
_entry.id   AF-A0AAQ0RG50-F1
#
_cell.length_a   1.000
_cell.length_b   1.000
_cell.length_c   1.000
_cell.angle_alpha   90.00
_cell.angle_beta   90.00
_cell.angle_gamma   90.00
#
_symmetry.space_group_name_H-M   'P 1'
#
loop_
_entity.id
_entity.type
_entity.pdbx_description
1 polymer ?
#
loop_
_entity_poly.entity_id
_entity_poly.type
_entity_poly.pdbx_seq_one_letter_code
_entity_poly.pdbx_strand_id
1 'polypeptide(L)'
;MDRRKQRAAGLAAGGIVLAAFGLSLGSGTASAATLDCSARGQDQTIVDGSSACRAVADPSSYAISHVEGDGVGVADSRDGGRSAGVGLFGGVAAAESRGGVLAAIAYGPGSLALGRTDSSPFAVVLSGPGGRAAVGDADVGAICSGGPTLVFNIATGQGCFSDGTSTWVTP
;
A
#
# COMPACT_ATOMS: atom_id res chain seq x y z
N MET A 1 0.53 76.25 -9.16
CA MET A 1 -0.39 75.88 -10.25
C MET A 1 -0.01 74.45 -10.65
N ASP A 2 -0.90 73.47 -10.75
CA ASP A 2 -2.29 73.58 -11.19
C ASP A 2 -3.33 72.85 -10.30
N ARG A 3 -4.63 73.08 -10.56
CA ARG A 3 -5.76 72.58 -9.76
C ARG A 3 -6.66 71.61 -10.54
N ARG A 4 -7.20 70.63 -9.82
CA ARG A 4 -8.43 69.86 -10.10
C ARG A 4 -8.46 68.98 -11.36
N LYS A 5 -8.73 67.69 -11.14
CA LYS A 5 -10.03 67.11 -11.53
C LYS A 5 -10.51 66.14 -10.46
N GLN A 6 -11.59 66.51 -9.78
CA GLN A 6 -12.29 65.65 -8.83
C GLN A 6 -13.19 64.70 -9.63
N ARG A 7 -13.23 63.41 -9.26
CA ARG A 7 -14.47 62.64 -9.24
C ARG A 7 -14.52 61.83 -7.95
N ALA A 8 -15.57 62.09 -7.17
CA ALA A 8 -15.90 61.39 -5.94
C ALA A 8 -17.09 60.45 -6.20
N ALA A 9 -17.56 59.82 -5.12
CA ALA A 9 -18.64 58.83 -5.03
C ALA A 9 -18.24 57.39 -5.43
N GLY A 10 -18.47 56.38 -4.58
CA GLY A 10 -19.11 56.45 -3.26
C GLY A 10 -18.82 55.27 -2.34
N LEU A 11 -19.08 55.49 -1.05
CA LEU A 11 -19.10 54.44 -0.04
C LEU A 11 -20.44 53.70 -0.07
N ALA A 12 -20.39 52.37 -0.01
CA ALA A 12 -21.37 51.51 0.64
C ALA A 12 -20.60 50.26 1.10
N ALA A 13 -20.14 50.15 2.35
CA ALA A 13 -20.95 49.93 3.55
C ALA A 13 -21.75 48.61 3.46
N GLY A 14 -21.12 47.52 3.91
CA GLY A 14 -21.68 46.16 3.91
C GLY A 14 -20.69 45.19 4.56
N GLY A 15 -20.61 45.21 5.89
CA GLY A 15 -19.62 44.43 6.64
C GLY A 15 -19.90 42.93 6.58
N ILE A 16 -18.91 42.14 6.17
CA ILE A 16 -18.92 40.68 6.31
C ILE A 16 -18.23 40.36 7.64
N VAL A 17 -19.01 39.81 8.58
CA VAL A 17 -18.51 39.39 9.90
C VAL A 17 -17.63 38.15 9.72
N LEU A 18 -16.32 38.31 9.94
CA LEU A 18 -15.39 37.19 10.06
C LEU A 18 -15.63 36.46 11.38
N ALA A 19 -16.51 35.46 11.35
CA ALA A 19 -16.67 34.52 12.45
C ALA A 19 -15.40 33.64 12.56
N ALA A 20 -14.53 33.97 13.50
CA ALA A 20 -13.34 33.19 13.79
C ALA A 20 -13.73 31.87 14.46
N PHE A 21 -13.92 30.82 13.65
CA PHE A 21 -14.01 29.46 14.14
C PHE A 21 -12.63 29.01 14.64
N GLY A 22 -12.40 29.20 15.93
CA GLY A 22 -11.25 28.66 16.64
C GLY A 22 -11.32 27.14 16.70
N LEU A 23 -10.92 26.48 15.61
CA LEU A 23 -10.70 25.04 15.58
C LEU A 23 -9.49 24.74 16.48
N SER A 24 -9.78 24.31 17.71
CA SER A 24 -8.82 23.68 18.59
C SER A 24 -8.40 22.34 17.97
N LEU A 25 -7.44 22.41 17.04
CA LEU A 25 -6.69 21.27 16.54
C LEU A 25 -5.89 20.68 17.70
N GLY A 26 -6.55 19.82 18.48
CA GLY A 26 -5.88 18.98 19.45
C GLY A 26 -4.86 18.14 18.71
N SER A 27 -3.57 18.38 18.96
CA SER A 27 -2.47 17.64 18.39
C SER A 27 -2.41 16.25 19.02
N GLY A 28 -3.35 15.38 18.63
CA GLY A 28 -3.28 13.97 18.90
C GLY A 28 -2.07 13.39 18.19
N THR A 29 -1.17 12.77 18.95
CA THR A 29 -0.08 11.97 18.39
C THR A 29 -0.71 10.75 17.72
N ALA A 30 -0.82 10.78 16.39
CA ALA A 30 -1.17 9.61 15.61
C ALA A 30 -0.05 8.57 15.76
N SER A 31 -0.24 7.63 16.69
CA SER A 31 0.64 6.48 16.88
C SER A 31 0.12 5.36 15.99
N ALA A 32 0.79 5.08 14.88
CA ALA A 32 0.46 3.93 14.06
C ALA A 32 0.83 2.64 14.80
N ALA A 33 -0.08 1.67 14.81
CA ALA A 33 0.09 0.41 15.52
C ALA A 33 0.93 -0.59 14.71
N THR A 34 1.82 -1.31 15.38
CA THR A 34 2.48 -2.51 14.85
C THR A 34 1.56 -3.72 15.05
N LEU A 35 1.25 -4.45 13.98
CA LEU A 35 0.32 -5.58 14.02
C LEU A 35 0.90 -6.84 13.35
N ASP A 36 0.67 -7.99 13.98
CA ASP A 36 1.08 -9.31 13.48
C ASP A 36 -0.09 -10.29 13.47
N CYS A 37 -0.37 -10.89 12.31
CA CYS A 37 -1.36 -11.96 12.14
C CYS A 37 -0.71 -13.21 11.54
N SER A 38 -1.14 -14.41 11.97
CA SER A 38 -0.63 -15.68 11.46
C SER A 38 -1.70 -16.75 11.38
N ALA A 39 -1.60 -17.64 10.39
CA ALA A 39 -2.66 -18.62 10.11
C ALA A 39 -2.13 -20.03 9.79
N ARG A 40 -2.79 -21.06 10.35
CA ARG A 40 -2.64 -22.49 10.04
C ARG A 40 -3.95 -23.25 10.33
N GLY A 41 -4.90 -23.22 9.40
CA GLY A 41 -6.25 -23.75 9.62
C GLY A 41 -7.21 -22.78 10.31
N GLN A 42 -6.90 -21.49 10.37
CA GLN A 42 -7.76 -20.44 10.93
C GLN A 42 -7.75 -19.16 10.08
N ASP A 43 -8.68 -18.25 10.39
CA ASP A 43 -8.64 -16.84 10.01
C ASP A 43 -8.27 -16.02 11.24
N GLN A 44 -7.24 -15.18 11.14
CA GLN A 44 -6.88 -14.19 12.15
C GLN A 44 -6.92 -12.81 11.50
N THR A 45 -7.69 -11.89 12.07
CA THR A 45 -7.75 -10.48 11.67
C THR A 45 -7.58 -9.60 12.91
N ILE A 46 -6.73 -8.57 12.85
CA ILE A 46 -6.58 -7.55 13.89
C ILE A 46 -6.68 -6.17 13.23
N VAL A 47 -7.39 -5.25 13.88
CA VAL A 47 -7.53 -3.84 13.47
C VAL A 47 -7.26 -2.97 14.69
N ASP A 48 -6.38 -1.98 14.53
CA ASP A 48 -6.09 -0.97 15.56
C ASP A 48 -5.85 0.40 14.89
N GLY A 49 -6.72 1.36 15.18
CA GLY A 49 -6.71 2.69 14.56
C GLY A 49 -6.76 2.63 13.02
N SER A 50 -5.70 3.11 12.37
CA SER A 50 -5.46 3.09 10.92
C SER A 50 -4.75 1.81 10.43
N SER A 51 -4.26 0.96 11.31
CA SER A 51 -3.57 -0.29 10.98
C SER A 51 -4.52 -1.49 10.96
N ALA A 52 -4.28 -2.43 10.03
CA ALA A 52 -4.95 -3.73 10.03
C ALA A 52 -4.02 -4.84 9.50
N CYS A 53 -4.05 -6.02 10.12
CA CYS A 53 -3.48 -7.26 9.59
C CYS A 53 -4.55 -8.33 9.43
N ARG A 54 -4.33 -9.28 8.50
CA ARG A 54 -5.14 -10.48 8.34
C ARG A 54 -4.31 -11.63 7.78
N ALA A 55 -4.55 -12.86 8.24
CA ALA A 55 -3.99 -14.11 7.73
C ALA A 55 -5.07 -15.22 7.71
N VAL A 56 -5.15 -16.05 6.65
CA VAL A 56 -6.24 -17.01 6.37
C VAL A 56 -5.79 -18.38 5.83
N ALA A 57 -5.62 -19.40 6.68
CA ALA A 57 -5.07 -20.70 6.27
C ALA A 57 -6.10 -21.83 6.34
N ASP A 58 -5.95 -22.81 5.44
CA ASP A 58 -6.52 -24.15 5.55
C ASP A 58 -5.55 -25.08 6.31
N PRO A 59 -5.95 -26.31 6.71
CA PRO A 59 -5.11 -27.18 7.53
C PRO A 59 -3.76 -27.59 6.91
N SER A 60 -3.57 -27.46 5.59
CA SER A 60 -2.38 -27.89 4.86
C SER A 60 -1.25 -26.85 4.78
N SER A 61 -1.42 -25.66 5.39
CA SER A 61 -0.82 -24.43 4.85
C SER A 61 -0.37 -23.40 5.90
N TYR A 62 0.08 -22.21 5.45
CA TYR A 62 0.59 -21.18 6.35
C TYR A 62 0.64 -19.73 5.81
N ALA A 63 0.30 -18.77 6.68
CA ALA A 63 0.65 -17.35 6.50
C ALA A 63 1.27 -16.63 7.69
N ILE A 64 1.93 -15.54 7.30
CA ILE A 64 2.23 -14.38 8.13
C ILE A 64 1.74 -13.08 7.46
N SER A 65 1.35 -12.15 8.32
CA SER A 65 0.93 -10.79 7.99
C SER A 65 1.58 -9.86 9.00
N HIS A 66 2.25 -8.81 8.53
CA HIS A 66 2.92 -7.82 9.40
C HIS A 66 2.55 -6.40 8.98
N VAL A 67 2.49 -5.46 9.91
CA VAL A 67 2.31 -4.02 9.67
C VAL A 67 3.13 -3.20 10.66
N GLU A 68 3.84 -2.18 10.18
CA GLU A 68 4.52 -1.13 10.96
C GLU A 68 4.23 0.25 10.35
N GLY A 69 4.01 1.28 11.17
CA GLY A 69 4.10 2.69 10.77
C GLY A 69 2.89 3.29 10.02
N ASP A 70 2.12 2.50 9.27
CA ASP A 70 0.68 2.62 8.97
C ASP A 70 0.26 1.49 8.00
N GLY A 71 -1.04 1.10 7.96
CA GLY A 71 -1.53 -0.17 7.39
C GLY A 71 -1.65 -0.30 5.85
N VAL A 72 -1.80 -1.51 5.28
CA VAL A 72 -2.58 -2.69 5.74
C VAL A 72 -2.05 -4.01 5.16
N GLY A 73 -2.12 -5.13 5.90
CA GLY A 73 -1.74 -6.45 5.36
C GLY A 73 -2.68 -7.62 5.61
N VAL A 74 -2.42 -8.87 5.18
CA VAL A 74 -1.78 -9.47 3.98
C VAL A 74 -1.88 -11.01 4.16
N ALA A 75 -2.29 -11.76 3.12
CA ALA A 75 -2.36 -13.22 3.04
C ALA A 75 -3.70 -13.78 3.60
N ASP A 76 -4.22 -14.92 3.15
CA ASP A 76 -3.46 -16.14 2.85
C ASP A 76 -4.21 -17.22 2.04
N SER A 77 -3.36 -18.07 1.48
CA SER A 77 -3.40 -19.07 0.41
C SER A 77 -4.58 -20.14 0.44
N ARG A 78 -4.73 -21.12 -0.52
CA ARG A 78 -5.53 -22.42 -0.49
C ARG A 78 -4.94 -23.69 -1.23
N ASP A 79 -4.51 -24.79 -0.55
CA ASP A 79 -3.77 -26.00 -1.09
C ASP A 79 -2.22 -26.13 -0.86
N GLY A 80 -1.75 -26.28 0.38
CA GLY A 80 -0.37 -26.70 0.71
C GLY A 80 0.78 -25.68 0.60
N GLY A 81 0.61 -24.60 -0.14
CA GLY A 81 1.54 -23.47 -0.22
C GLY A 81 1.54 -22.51 0.98
N ARG A 82 2.25 -21.40 0.79
CA ARG A 82 2.60 -20.41 1.81
C ARG A 82 2.44 -19.01 1.24
N SER A 83 1.97 -18.06 2.02
CA SER A 83 2.08 -16.64 1.66
C SER A 83 2.47 -15.74 2.82
N ALA A 84 3.13 -14.64 2.47
CA ALA A 84 3.56 -13.62 3.40
C ALA A 84 3.27 -12.24 2.82
N GLY A 85 2.97 -11.29 3.70
CA GLY A 85 3.32 -9.92 3.35
C GLY A 85 3.32 -8.94 4.48
N VAL A 86 4.00 -7.84 4.20
CA VAL A 86 4.74 -7.08 5.20
C VAL A 86 4.56 -5.61 4.91
N GLY A 87 3.71 -4.98 5.73
CA GLY A 87 3.34 -3.58 5.88
C GLY A 87 4.44 -2.72 6.52
N LEU A 88 4.96 -1.70 5.84
CA LEU A 88 6.02 -0.83 6.38
C LEU A 88 5.81 0.66 6.03
N PHE A 89 5.76 1.51 7.05
CA PHE A 89 5.80 2.98 6.98
C PHE A 89 4.72 3.64 6.09
N GLY A 90 3.47 3.17 6.16
CA GLY A 90 2.33 3.86 5.53
C GLY A 90 2.13 3.59 4.03
N GLY A 91 2.56 2.44 3.55
CA GLY A 91 1.86 1.74 2.45
C GLY A 91 1.14 0.51 3.04
N VAL A 92 0.81 -0.54 2.29
CA VAL A 92 1.82 -1.48 1.75
C VAL A 92 1.14 -2.86 1.62
N ALA A 93 1.53 -3.66 0.62
CA ALA A 93 1.40 -5.14 0.55
C ALA A 93 0.01 -5.85 0.47
N ALA A 94 -0.01 -6.97 -0.26
CA ALA A 94 -0.97 -8.07 -0.21
C ALA A 94 -0.38 -9.29 -0.94
N ALA A 95 -0.81 -10.51 -0.61
CA ALA A 95 -0.36 -11.76 -1.21
C ALA A 95 -1.52 -12.76 -1.11
N GLU A 96 -1.56 -13.77 -1.98
CA GLU A 96 -2.22 -15.05 -1.72
C GLU A 96 -1.66 -16.11 -2.69
N SER A 97 -1.34 -17.33 -2.25
CA SER A 97 -1.04 -18.45 -3.16
C SER A 97 -2.29 -19.32 -3.40
N ARG A 98 -2.21 -20.52 -4.00
CA ARG A 98 -1.61 -21.73 -3.38
C ARG A 98 -1.86 -22.95 -4.29
N GLY A 99 -0.97 -23.92 -4.45
CA GLY A 99 0.32 -24.13 -3.80
C GLY A 99 1.49 -23.31 -4.37
N GLY A 100 2.61 -23.35 -3.65
CA GLY A 100 3.81 -22.55 -3.90
C GLY A 100 4.14 -21.55 -2.79
N VAL A 101 5.11 -20.67 -3.02
CA VAL A 101 5.52 -19.61 -2.08
C VAL A 101 5.31 -18.24 -2.72
N LEU A 102 4.58 -17.35 -2.05
CA LEU A 102 4.44 -15.96 -2.47
C LEU A 102 4.79 -15.01 -1.31
N ALA A 103 5.66 -14.03 -1.57
CA ALA A 103 5.93 -12.93 -0.65
C ALA A 103 5.63 -11.59 -1.31
N ALA A 104 4.90 -10.72 -0.60
CA ALA A 104 4.65 -9.34 -1.00
C ALA A 104 5.11 -8.36 0.07
N ILE A 105 5.98 -7.44 -0.31
CA ILE A 105 6.64 -6.49 0.59
C ILE A 105 6.55 -5.12 -0.07
N ALA A 106 6.10 -4.12 0.65
CA ALA A 106 6.18 -2.74 0.18
C ALA A 106 6.72 -1.82 1.28
N TYR A 107 6.93 -0.54 0.96
CA TYR A 107 7.54 0.44 1.84
C TYR A 107 7.03 1.85 1.49
N GLY A 108 6.29 2.50 2.39
CA GLY A 108 5.46 3.70 2.15
C GLY A 108 6.20 4.99 1.74
N PRO A 109 5.50 6.16 1.64
CA PRO A 109 4.08 6.42 1.93
C PRO A 109 3.10 6.69 0.75
N GLY A 110 3.27 6.31 -0.52
CA GLY A 110 4.42 5.77 -1.22
C GLY A 110 4.53 4.25 -1.35
N SER A 111 3.49 3.44 -1.15
CA SER A 111 3.61 2.03 -1.59
C SER A 111 2.36 1.21 -1.85
N LEU A 112 2.61 0.10 -2.57
CA LEU A 112 1.72 -0.97 -3.00
C LEU A 112 2.60 -2.19 -3.40
N ALA A 113 2.27 -3.40 -2.98
CA ALA A 113 2.83 -4.63 -3.57
C ALA A 113 1.79 -5.76 -3.50
N LEU A 114 1.20 -6.24 -4.60
CA LEU A 114 0.03 -7.14 -4.50
C LEU A 114 0.16 -8.48 -5.25
N GLY A 115 -0.17 -9.57 -4.54
CA GLY A 115 -0.81 -10.80 -5.05
C GLY A 115 0.02 -11.60 -6.05
N ARG A 116 -0.52 -12.63 -6.72
CA ARG A 116 -1.42 -13.73 -6.29
C ARG A 116 -1.23 -14.90 -7.29
N THR A 117 -1.22 -16.15 -6.85
CA THR A 117 -0.79 -17.32 -7.67
C THR A 117 -1.64 -18.57 -7.41
N ASP A 118 -1.89 -19.40 -8.42
CA ASP A 118 -2.37 -20.80 -8.29
C ASP A 118 -1.65 -21.75 -9.30
N SER A 119 -0.30 -21.79 -9.23
CA SER A 119 0.55 -22.92 -9.67
C SER A 119 2.05 -22.61 -9.59
N SER A 120 2.44 -21.37 -9.24
CA SER A 120 3.84 -20.98 -9.21
C SER A 120 4.59 -21.53 -7.99
N PRO A 121 5.68 -22.30 -8.18
CA PRO A 121 6.52 -22.74 -7.06
C PRO A 121 7.02 -21.58 -6.19
N PHE A 122 7.29 -20.43 -6.81
CA PHE A 122 7.80 -19.22 -6.16
C PHE A 122 7.47 -17.95 -6.94
N ALA A 123 6.90 -16.97 -6.25
CA ALA A 123 6.77 -15.60 -6.73
C ALA A 123 7.12 -14.58 -5.64
N VAL A 124 7.58 -13.40 -6.05
CA VAL A 124 7.90 -12.28 -5.16
C VAL A 124 7.48 -10.95 -5.76
N VAL A 125 6.94 -10.08 -4.92
CA VAL A 125 6.51 -8.71 -5.27
C VAL A 125 7.12 -7.75 -4.24
N LEU A 126 8.06 -6.91 -4.66
CA LEU A 126 8.69 -5.87 -3.85
C LEU A 126 8.35 -4.50 -4.39
N SER A 127 8.15 -3.55 -3.48
CA SER A 127 7.96 -2.14 -3.82
C SER A 127 8.62 -1.22 -2.79
N GLY A 128 9.44 -0.30 -3.27
CA GLY A 128 10.09 0.72 -2.45
C GLY A 128 9.25 2.00 -2.32
N PRO A 129 9.87 3.08 -1.79
CA PRO A 129 9.25 4.40 -1.69
C PRO A 129 8.77 4.92 -3.05
N GLY A 130 7.48 5.25 -3.14
CA GLY A 130 6.82 5.67 -4.37
C GLY A 130 6.62 4.54 -5.40
N GLY A 131 7.14 3.35 -5.15
CA GLY A 131 6.94 2.15 -5.95
C GLY A 131 5.51 1.63 -5.84
N ARG A 132 5.06 0.94 -6.88
CA ARG A 132 3.77 0.24 -6.90
C ARG A 132 3.86 -1.00 -7.79
N ALA A 133 3.87 -2.20 -7.17
CA ALA A 133 4.11 -3.49 -7.83
C ALA A 133 2.94 -4.48 -7.68
N ALA A 134 2.83 -5.45 -8.60
CA ALA A 134 1.85 -6.53 -8.52
C ALA A 134 2.30 -7.80 -9.28
N VAL A 135 1.84 -8.99 -8.88
CA VAL A 135 1.81 -10.18 -9.74
C VAL A 135 0.43 -10.80 -9.77
N GLY A 136 0.10 -11.47 -10.87
CA GLY A 136 -1.11 -12.28 -11.02
C GLY A 136 -0.77 -13.67 -11.56
N ASP A 137 -1.78 -14.34 -12.11
CA ASP A 137 -1.60 -15.53 -12.92
C ASP A 137 -0.84 -15.23 -14.24
N ALA A 138 -0.66 -16.27 -15.05
CA ALA A 138 0.13 -16.19 -16.28
C ALA A 138 -0.42 -15.21 -17.34
N ASP A 139 -1.71 -14.86 -17.26
CA ASP A 139 -2.37 -13.98 -18.22
C ASP A 139 -2.23 -12.50 -17.83
N VAL A 140 -2.03 -12.20 -16.54
CA VAL A 140 -1.82 -10.83 -16.02
C VAL A 140 -0.34 -10.41 -16.03
N GLY A 141 0.57 -11.34 -15.72
CA GLY A 141 2.02 -11.11 -15.77
C GLY A 141 2.58 -10.18 -14.69
N ALA A 142 3.82 -9.70 -14.91
CA ALA A 142 4.60 -8.93 -13.95
C ALA A 142 4.54 -7.42 -14.23
N ILE A 143 4.19 -6.60 -13.21
CA ILE A 143 4.01 -5.15 -13.37
C ILE A 143 4.87 -4.35 -12.38
N CYS A 144 5.71 -3.47 -12.93
CA CYS A 144 6.61 -2.56 -12.21
C CYS A 144 6.29 -1.12 -12.57
N SER A 145 6.06 -0.26 -11.57
CA SER A 145 5.69 1.13 -11.81
C SER A 145 6.01 2.07 -10.65
N GLY A 146 6.17 3.36 -10.95
CA GLY A 146 6.44 4.41 -9.96
C GLY A 146 7.92 4.44 -9.59
N GLY A 147 8.21 4.33 -8.30
CA GLY A 147 9.55 4.18 -7.74
C GLY A 147 10.12 2.76 -7.87
N PRO A 148 11.11 2.39 -7.04
CA PRO A 148 11.77 1.09 -7.12
C PRO A 148 10.80 -0.08 -6.92
N THR A 149 10.88 -1.10 -7.77
CA THR A 149 10.00 -2.29 -7.70
C THR A 149 10.71 -3.54 -8.24
N LEU A 150 10.39 -4.72 -7.71
CA LEU A 150 10.79 -6.01 -8.26
C LEU A 150 9.55 -6.93 -8.30
N VAL A 151 9.31 -7.57 -9.44
CA VAL A 151 8.33 -8.65 -9.56
C VAL A 151 9.00 -9.84 -10.23
N PHE A 152 8.73 -11.04 -9.75
CA PHE A 152 9.17 -12.27 -10.40
C PHE A 152 8.18 -13.41 -10.14
N ASN A 153 7.85 -14.16 -11.20
CA ASN A 153 7.05 -15.38 -11.15
C ASN A 153 7.81 -16.53 -11.84
N ILE A 154 8.25 -17.53 -11.07
CA ILE A 154 9.08 -18.62 -11.61
C ILE A 154 8.31 -19.56 -12.55
N ALA A 155 6.97 -19.58 -12.48
CA ALA A 155 6.15 -20.45 -13.35
C ALA A 155 6.22 -20.05 -14.82
N THR A 156 6.21 -18.73 -15.07
CA THR A 156 6.18 -18.15 -16.40
C THR A 156 7.54 -17.63 -16.85
N GLY A 157 8.47 -17.39 -15.92
CA GLY A 157 9.72 -16.67 -16.18
C GLY A 157 9.51 -15.14 -16.25
N GLN A 158 8.26 -14.68 -16.15
CA GLN A 158 7.92 -13.27 -16.18
C GLN A 158 8.41 -12.57 -14.93
N GLY A 159 8.91 -11.37 -15.15
CA GLY A 159 9.44 -10.55 -14.11
C GLY A 159 9.71 -9.15 -14.62
N CYS A 160 9.86 -8.25 -13.68
CA CYS A 160 10.29 -6.91 -13.97
C CYS A 160 11.09 -6.35 -12.81
N PHE A 161 11.97 -5.42 -13.11
CA PHE A 161 12.67 -4.61 -12.14
C PHE A 161 12.55 -3.16 -12.56
N SER A 162 12.43 -2.25 -11.59
CA SER A 162 12.61 -0.82 -11.81
C SER A 162 13.40 -0.22 -10.65
N ASP A 163 14.26 0.73 -10.97
CA ASP A 163 14.97 1.59 -10.01
C ASP A 163 14.23 2.95 -9.79
N GLY A 164 13.05 3.11 -10.39
CA GLY A 164 12.29 4.37 -10.43
C GLY A 164 12.67 5.32 -11.57
N THR A 165 13.63 4.95 -12.42
CA THR A 165 14.05 5.71 -13.62
C THR A 165 13.98 4.85 -14.88
N SER A 166 14.46 3.61 -14.80
CA SER A 166 14.48 2.61 -15.86
C SER A 166 13.63 1.40 -15.44
N THR A 167 13.17 0.63 -16.44
CA THR A 167 12.44 -0.61 -16.20
C THR A 167 12.99 -1.70 -17.12
N TRP A 168 13.27 -2.86 -16.53
CA TRP A 168 13.69 -4.08 -17.21
C TRP A 168 12.58 -5.12 -17.06
N VAL A 169 12.35 -5.90 -18.11
CA VAL A 169 11.30 -6.92 -18.15
C VAL A 169 11.84 -8.23 -18.70
N THR A 170 11.41 -9.36 -18.13
CA THR A 170 11.51 -10.68 -18.75
C THR A 170 10.12 -11.07 -19.29
N PRO A 171 10.01 -11.44 -20.58
CA PRO A 171 8.74 -11.83 -21.21
C PRO A 171 8.07 -13.06 -20.58
#